data_AF-A0A0Q4P912-F1
#
_entry.id   AF-A0A0Q4P912-F1
#
_cell.length_a   1.000
_cell.length_b   1.000
_cell.length_c   1.000
_cell.angle_alpha   90.00
_cell.angle_beta   90.00
_cell.angle_gamma   90.00
#
_symmetry.space_group_name_H-M   'P 1'
#
loop_
_entity.id
_entity.type
_entity.pdbx_description
1 polymer ?
#
loop_
_entity_poly.entity_id
_entity_poly.type
_entity_poly.pdbx_seq_one_letter_code
_entity_poly.pdbx_strand_id
1 'polypeptide(L)'
;MQGIALSRAFYEEIVAPFLTSAAPGLPYAAALIGYGSELLGFDDEQSKDHNWGPRVHIHLSEADFRAQAQPLLAAFAGVVPETFAGEPIRWRARPHPAANGPDAAGAIEHGLEFHTLEGRLDAHFGLRSLENLTPLDWLGFPEQKLLAFTAGAVFHDGDGRLTAARQALAYFPHDVWYYRIACQWRRIAEEQAFVGRAGQAGDDLGSRLVAGRLVRDVMALGFLLERRYAPYAKWFGTGFSRLPIAAVLTPDLDAALQAMAWNERGEALARAYLTLATVQKERGIAPFAPVIGPYHERPFVTINTDDALKAAMAAIKDPGLRSLPIMGAIDQASDLTPLLVDAARSQQVTRQLLG
;
A
#
# COMPACT_ATOMS: atom_id res chain seq x y z
N MET A 1 -12.53 8.42 20.08
CA MET A 1 -12.66 7.02 19.61
C MET A 1 -11.85 6.87 18.34
N GLN A 2 -11.19 5.73 18.10
CA GLN A 2 -10.48 5.48 16.83
C GLN A 2 -11.47 5.30 15.67
N GLY A 3 -11.11 5.69 14.45
CA GLY A 3 -12.04 5.80 13.31
C GLY A 3 -12.71 4.49 12.88
N ILE A 4 -11.98 3.37 12.89
CA ILE A 4 -12.59 2.04 12.62
C ILE A 4 -13.62 1.67 13.69
N ALA A 5 -13.33 1.94 14.97
CA ALA A 5 -14.25 1.65 16.07
C ALA A 5 -15.51 2.52 15.97
N LEU A 6 -15.35 3.80 15.62
CA LEU A 6 -16.47 4.72 15.36
C LEU A 6 -17.34 4.23 14.21
N SER A 7 -16.73 3.81 13.10
CA SER A 7 -17.44 3.32 11.93
C SER A 7 -18.16 2.00 12.20
N ARG A 8 -17.56 1.11 12.99
CA ARG A 8 -18.21 -0.14 13.44
C ARG A 8 -19.44 0.15 14.30
N ALA A 9 -19.32 1.00 15.30
CA ALA A 9 -20.45 1.39 16.15
C ALA A 9 -21.55 2.07 15.33
N PHE A 10 -21.18 2.96 14.40
CA PHE A 10 -22.13 3.61 13.50
C PHE A 10 -22.87 2.59 12.62
N TYR A 11 -22.17 1.58 12.12
CA TYR A 11 -22.79 0.50 11.39
C TYR A 11 -23.77 -0.30 12.26
N GLU A 12 -23.33 -0.76 13.42
CA GLU A 12 -24.10 -1.65 14.30
C GLU A 12 -25.33 -0.96 14.91
N GLU A 13 -25.21 0.31 15.29
CA GLU A 13 -26.26 1.05 16.02
C GLU A 13 -27.23 1.81 15.10
N ILE A 14 -26.78 2.23 13.91
CA ILE A 14 -27.58 3.11 13.03
C ILE A 14 -27.86 2.47 11.67
N VAL A 15 -26.81 2.05 10.95
CA VAL A 15 -26.98 1.63 9.54
C VAL A 15 -27.59 0.23 9.42
N ALA A 16 -27.15 -0.75 10.20
CA ALA A 16 -27.69 -2.10 10.14
C ALA A 16 -29.18 -2.17 10.56
N PRO A 17 -29.63 -1.49 11.64
CA PRO A 17 -31.06 -1.40 11.96
C PRO A 17 -31.87 -0.69 10.86
N PHE A 18 -31.33 0.38 10.26
CA PHE A 18 -31.96 1.06 9.13
C PHE A 18 -32.15 0.12 7.94
N LEU A 19 -31.10 -0.58 7.50
CA LEU A 19 -31.18 -1.50 6.36
C LEU A 19 -32.14 -2.66 6.63
N THR A 20 -32.16 -3.18 7.86
CA THR A 20 -33.10 -4.25 8.28
C THR A 20 -34.56 -3.81 8.13
N SER A 21 -34.86 -2.55 8.41
CA SER A 21 -36.21 -1.98 8.32
C SER A 21 -36.57 -1.56 6.88
N ALA A 22 -35.67 -0.85 6.21
CA ALA A 22 -35.93 -0.23 4.91
C ALA A 22 -35.80 -1.19 3.72
N ALA A 23 -34.96 -2.23 3.84
CA ALA A 23 -34.79 -3.26 2.81
C ALA A 23 -34.60 -4.66 3.45
N PRO A 24 -35.65 -5.24 4.04
CA PRO A 24 -35.57 -6.54 4.71
C PRO A 24 -35.07 -7.63 3.75
N GLY A 25 -34.06 -8.39 4.17
CA GLY A 25 -33.51 -9.51 3.41
C GLY A 25 -32.57 -9.12 2.25
N LEU A 26 -32.26 -7.83 2.08
CA LEU A 26 -31.26 -7.38 1.12
C LEU A 26 -29.88 -7.96 1.45
N PRO A 27 -29.23 -8.72 0.56
CA PRO A 27 -27.86 -9.17 0.76
C PRO A 27 -26.88 -8.00 0.56
N TYR A 28 -25.91 -7.85 1.46
CA TYR A 28 -24.87 -6.83 1.33
C TYR A 28 -23.59 -7.20 2.10
N ALA A 29 -22.52 -6.46 1.83
CA ALA A 29 -21.35 -6.38 2.71
C ALA A 29 -21.18 -4.96 3.25
N ALA A 30 -20.92 -4.80 4.54
CA ALA A 30 -20.62 -3.52 5.16
C ALA A 30 -19.16 -3.47 5.59
N ALA A 31 -18.45 -2.43 5.16
CA ALA A 31 -17.03 -2.28 5.45
C ALA A 31 -16.60 -0.82 5.48
N LEU A 32 -15.42 -0.57 6.05
CA LEU A 32 -14.67 0.66 5.86
C LEU A 32 -13.34 0.31 5.20
N ILE A 33 -13.21 0.64 3.91
CA ILE A 33 -12.05 0.32 3.06
C ILE A 33 -11.75 1.46 2.08
N GLY A 34 -10.57 1.46 1.50
CA GLY A 34 -10.14 2.45 0.53
C GLY A 34 -9.15 3.41 1.15
N TYR A 35 -9.52 4.67 1.35
CA TYR A 35 -8.58 5.70 1.82
C TYR A 35 -9.02 6.25 3.17
N GLY A 36 -8.06 6.61 3.99
CA GLY A 36 -8.27 7.08 5.37
C GLY A 36 -7.09 6.71 6.25
N SER A 37 -6.72 7.59 7.17
CA SER A 37 -5.65 7.29 8.14
C SER A 37 -6.10 6.27 9.19
N GLU A 38 -7.40 6.21 9.44
CA GLU A 38 -8.05 5.28 10.36
C GLU A 38 -7.94 3.82 9.92
N LEU A 39 -7.76 3.56 8.63
CA LEU A 39 -7.60 2.20 8.10
C LEU A 39 -6.36 1.49 8.64
N LEU A 40 -5.35 2.27 9.02
CA LEU A 40 -4.07 1.78 9.54
C LEU A 40 -3.91 2.07 11.04
N GLY A 41 -4.92 2.66 11.68
CA GLY A 41 -4.81 3.20 13.04
C GLY A 41 -3.71 4.25 13.15
N PHE A 42 -3.62 5.12 12.14
CA PHE A 42 -2.75 6.30 12.13
C PHE A 42 -3.55 7.59 12.34
N ASP A 43 -4.85 7.49 12.58
CA ASP A 43 -5.68 8.64 12.86
C ASP A 43 -5.37 9.23 14.25
N ASP A 44 -5.21 10.55 14.25
CA ASP A 44 -5.02 11.42 15.40
C ASP A 44 -5.98 12.62 15.31
N GLU A 45 -5.96 13.51 16.31
CA GLU A 45 -6.85 14.68 16.34
C GLU A 45 -6.70 15.59 15.11
N GLN A 46 -5.50 15.68 14.52
CA GLN A 46 -5.28 16.49 13.33
C GLN A 46 -5.93 15.86 12.09
N SER A 47 -5.79 14.55 11.91
CA SER A 47 -6.30 13.82 10.75
C SER A 47 -7.83 13.71 10.65
N LYS A 48 -8.56 14.09 11.71
CA LYS A 48 -10.03 14.17 11.70
C LYS A 48 -10.57 15.28 10.81
N ASP A 49 -9.69 16.15 10.30
CA ASP A 49 -10.05 17.26 9.43
C ASP A 49 -10.48 16.83 8.02
N HIS A 50 -10.12 15.62 7.55
CA HIS A 50 -10.50 15.12 6.23
C HIS A 50 -10.84 13.64 6.25
N ASN A 51 -11.93 13.28 5.56
CA ASN A 51 -12.27 11.88 5.23
C ASN A 51 -12.33 10.95 6.47
N TRP A 52 -12.77 11.50 7.60
CA TRP A 52 -12.87 10.81 8.89
C TRP A 52 -14.23 11.16 9.51
N GLY A 53 -14.85 10.20 10.20
CA GLY A 53 -16.12 10.37 10.88
C GLY A 53 -16.95 9.09 10.90
N PRO A 54 -18.21 9.15 11.37
CA PRO A 54 -19.15 8.03 11.29
C PRO A 54 -19.49 7.73 9.82
N ARG A 55 -18.82 6.73 9.24
CA ARG A 55 -18.98 6.37 7.82
C ARG A 55 -18.88 4.88 7.58
N VAL A 56 -19.59 4.40 6.56
CA VAL A 56 -19.60 2.99 6.18
C VAL A 56 -19.89 2.85 4.69
N HIS A 57 -19.25 1.86 4.08
CA HIS A 57 -19.46 1.48 2.69
C HIS A 57 -20.26 0.19 2.64
N ILE A 58 -21.43 0.24 2.02
CA ILE A 58 -22.29 -0.92 1.73
C ILE A 58 -22.02 -1.38 0.30
N HIS A 59 -21.67 -2.64 0.13
CA HIS A 59 -21.45 -3.26 -1.16
C HIS A 59 -22.65 -4.13 -1.51
N LEU A 60 -23.25 -3.85 -2.67
CA LEU A 60 -24.42 -4.56 -3.19
C LEU A 60 -24.04 -5.30 -4.47
N SER A 61 -24.89 -6.25 -4.88
CA SER A 61 -24.84 -6.76 -6.25
C SER A 61 -25.13 -5.64 -7.25
N GLU A 62 -24.66 -5.75 -8.49
CA GLU A 62 -24.95 -4.71 -9.51
C GLU A 62 -26.47 -4.50 -9.71
N ALA A 63 -27.26 -5.58 -9.63
CA ALA A 63 -28.72 -5.51 -9.75
C ALA A 63 -29.36 -4.77 -8.58
N ASP A 64 -28.97 -5.11 -7.35
CA ASP A 64 -29.49 -4.47 -6.14
C ASP A 64 -29.03 -3.02 -6.02
N PHE A 65 -27.78 -2.72 -6.39
CA PHE A 65 -27.27 -1.36 -6.42
C PHE A 65 -28.14 -0.47 -7.31
N ARG A 66 -28.41 -0.90 -8.54
CA ARG A 66 -29.26 -0.16 -9.49
C ARG A 66 -30.68 0.03 -8.98
N ALA A 67 -31.23 -0.96 -8.28
CA ALA A 67 -32.59 -0.91 -7.78
C ALA A 67 -32.74 -0.10 -6.48
N GLN A 68 -31.78 -0.20 -5.55
CA GLN A 68 -31.97 0.18 -4.15
C GLN A 68 -31.05 1.30 -3.66
N ALA A 69 -29.87 1.52 -4.26
CA ALA A 69 -28.85 2.40 -3.68
C ALA A 69 -29.35 3.85 -3.49
N GLN A 70 -29.91 4.46 -4.54
CA GLN A 70 -30.41 5.84 -4.47
C GLN A 70 -31.64 5.99 -3.56
N PRO A 71 -32.69 5.14 -3.65
CA PRO A 71 -33.80 5.16 -2.71
C PRO A 71 -33.38 5.02 -1.24
N LEU A 72 -32.48 4.09 -0.93
CA LEU A 72 -31.99 3.87 0.44
C LEU A 72 -31.16 5.03 0.94
N LEU A 73 -30.30 5.60 0.10
CA LEU A 73 -29.51 6.78 0.45
C LEU A 73 -30.42 7.97 0.82
N ALA A 74 -31.47 8.22 0.01
CA ALA A 74 -32.44 9.28 0.28
C ALA A 74 -33.26 9.03 1.55
N ALA A 75 -33.68 7.78 1.79
CA ALA A 75 -34.40 7.41 3.02
C ALA A 75 -33.52 7.57 4.26
N PHE A 76 -32.23 7.21 4.17
CA PHE A 76 -31.29 7.34 5.28
C PHE A 76 -31.10 8.79 5.73
N ALA A 77 -31.06 9.74 4.79
CA ALA A 77 -30.97 11.16 5.09
C ALA A 77 -32.12 11.68 5.98
N GLY A 78 -33.29 11.04 5.94
CA GLY A 78 -34.45 11.39 6.77
C GLY A 78 -34.42 10.83 8.21
N VAL A 79 -33.53 9.88 8.50
CA VAL A 79 -33.48 9.19 9.81
C VAL A 79 -32.15 9.34 10.53
N VAL A 80 -31.10 9.77 9.83
CA VAL A 80 -29.76 9.90 10.40
C VAL A 80 -29.69 11.07 11.40
N PRO A 81 -29.08 10.90 12.58
CA PRO A 81 -28.94 12.00 13.55
C PRO A 81 -27.91 13.04 13.08
N GLU A 82 -27.86 14.19 13.76
CA GLU A 82 -26.86 15.22 13.45
C GLU A 82 -25.45 14.82 13.94
N THR A 83 -25.38 14.08 15.05
CA THR A 83 -24.13 13.62 15.68
C THR A 83 -24.23 12.17 16.10
N PHE A 84 -23.09 11.49 16.20
CA PHE A 84 -22.95 10.13 16.70
C PHE A 84 -21.66 10.00 17.49
N ALA A 85 -21.74 9.48 18.72
CA ALA A 85 -20.61 9.34 19.64
C ALA A 85 -19.78 10.63 19.86
N GLY A 86 -20.43 11.80 19.83
CA GLY A 86 -19.79 13.11 19.98
C GLY A 86 -19.16 13.67 18.70
N GLU A 87 -19.31 12.95 17.58
CA GLU A 87 -18.77 13.31 16.27
C GLU A 87 -19.91 13.73 15.33
N PRO A 88 -19.74 14.76 14.48
CA PRO A 88 -20.73 15.08 13.46
C PRO A 88 -20.79 13.94 12.43
N ILE A 89 -22.01 13.54 12.05
CA ILE A 89 -22.20 12.56 10.96
C ILE A 89 -21.90 13.19 9.60
N ARG A 90 -22.21 14.47 9.46
CA ARG A 90 -21.79 15.27 8.31
C ARG A 90 -20.27 15.36 8.29
N TRP A 91 -19.70 15.45 7.09
CA TRP A 91 -18.27 15.66 6.91
C TRP A 91 -17.81 16.93 7.64
N ARG A 92 -16.80 16.79 8.53
CA ARG A 92 -16.24 17.89 9.35
C ARG A 92 -15.70 19.04 8.48
N ALA A 93 -15.07 18.73 7.35
CA ALA A 93 -14.59 19.72 6.39
C ALA A 93 -15.16 19.49 5.00
N ARG A 94 -15.35 20.59 4.24
CA ARG A 94 -15.85 20.58 2.86
C ARG A 94 -14.77 20.96 1.85
N PRO A 95 -14.87 20.44 0.61
CA PRO A 95 -15.75 19.35 0.17
C PRO A 95 -15.00 18.02 0.19
N HIS A 96 -15.48 17.08 1.01
CA HIS A 96 -15.34 15.67 0.67
C HIS A 96 -16.42 15.38 -0.40
N PRO A 97 -16.05 15.14 -1.68
CA PRO A 97 -17.05 14.86 -2.70
C PRO A 97 -17.76 13.55 -2.35
N ALA A 98 -19.09 13.59 -2.33
CA ALA A 98 -19.87 12.38 -2.15
C ALA A 98 -19.54 11.38 -3.26
N ALA A 99 -19.46 10.09 -2.91
CA ALA A 99 -19.31 9.03 -3.90
C ALA A 99 -20.41 9.15 -4.96
N ASN A 100 -20.01 9.31 -6.22
CA ASN A 100 -20.95 9.49 -7.32
C ASN A 100 -20.37 8.86 -8.59
N GLY A 101 -21.06 7.86 -9.12
CA GLY A 101 -20.66 7.16 -10.33
C GLY A 101 -21.62 6.03 -10.68
N PRO A 102 -21.37 5.30 -11.78
CA PRO A 102 -22.22 4.20 -12.24
C PRO A 102 -22.35 3.06 -11.22
N ASP A 103 -21.36 2.92 -10.34
CA ASP A 103 -21.23 1.85 -9.34
C ASP A 103 -21.00 2.40 -7.92
N ALA A 104 -21.24 3.69 -7.69
CA ALA A 104 -21.00 4.34 -6.41
C ALA A 104 -22.04 5.45 -6.15
N ALA A 105 -22.65 5.44 -4.97
CA ALA A 105 -23.65 6.42 -4.57
C ALA A 105 -23.48 6.80 -3.09
N GLY A 106 -23.30 8.08 -2.81
CA GLY A 106 -23.14 8.64 -1.48
C GLY A 106 -23.77 10.02 -1.38
N ALA A 107 -23.85 10.54 -0.16
CA ALA A 107 -24.45 11.85 0.13
C ALA A 107 -23.44 12.78 0.83
N ILE A 108 -23.64 14.09 0.72
CA ILE A 108 -22.79 15.07 1.42
C ILE A 108 -23.21 15.25 2.88
N GLU A 109 -24.40 14.77 3.22
CA GLU A 109 -25.07 14.91 4.52
C GLU A 109 -24.64 13.87 5.54
N HIS A 110 -24.07 12.73 5.11
CA HIS A 110 -23.71 11.63 6.00
C HIS A 110 -22.69 10.68 5.37
N GLY A 111 -22.02 9.89 6.20
CA GLY A 111 -21.00 8.93 5.78
C GLY A 111 -21.49 7.58 5.25
N LEU A 112 -22.78 7.37 5.00
CA LEU A 112 -23.28 6.17 4.32
C LEU A 112 -23.04 6.26 2.80
N GLU A 113 -22.34 5.28 2.25
CA GLU A 113 -22.13 5.12 0.81
C GLU A 113 -22.49 3.71 0.36
N PHE A 114 -23.05 3.59 -0.83
CA PHE A 114 -23.31 2.34 -1.54
C PHE A 114 -22.33 2.19 -2.70
N HIS A 115 -21.87 0.97 -2.92
CA HIS A 115 -20.95 0.61 -3.99
C HIS A 115 -21.32 -0.76 -4.58
N THR A 116 -20.85 -1.08 -5.79
CA THR A 116 -20.69 -2.48 -6.23
C THR A 116 -19.25 -2.94 -5.97
N LEU A 117 -19.03 -4.26 -5.83
CA LEU A 117 -17.67 -4.77 -5.69
C LEU A 117 -16.86 -4.51 -6.97
N GLU A 118 -17.48 -4.69 -8.12
CA GLU A 118 -16.92 -4.48 -9.44
C GLU A 118 -16.44 -3.03 -9.63
N GLY A 119 -17.27 -2.05 -9.27
CA GLY A 119 -16.89 -0.65 -9.30
C GLY A 119 -15.80 -0.29 -8.30
N ARG A 120 -15.80 -0.93 -7.12
CA ARG A 120 -14.71 -0.77 -6.15
C ARG A 120 -13.38 -1.29 -6.67
N LEU A 121 -13.37 -2.47 -7.28
CA LEU A 121 -12.18 -3.04 -7.89
C LEU A 121 -11.68 -2.15 -9.03
N ASP A 122 -12.59 -1.64 -9.86
CA ASP A 122 -12.23 -0.77 -10.98
C ASP A 122 -11.60 0.54 -10.50
N ALA A 123 -12.21 1.18 -9.51
CA ALA A 123 -11.69 2.42 -8.92
C ALA A 123 -10.32 2.25 -8.22
N HIS A 124 -10.05 1.07 -7.65
CA HIS A 124 -8.79 0.81 -6.94
C HIS A 124 -7.67 0.28 -7.84
N PHE A 125 -8.03 -0.54 -8.83
CA PHE A 125 -7.10 -1.39 -9.56
C PHE A 125 -7.23 -1.32 -11.09
N GLY A 126 -8.27 -0.64 -11.61
CA GLY A 126 -8.54 -0.52 -13.05
C GLY A 126 -9.06 -1.81 -13.67
N LEU A 127 -9.67 -2.68 -12.86
CA LEU A 127 -10.19 -3.98 -13.24
C LEU A 127 -11.53 -4.25 -12.52
N ARG A 128 -12.50 -4.86 -13.20
CA ARG A 128 -13.81 -5.20 -12.61
C ARG A 128 -13.88 -6.57 -11.95
N SER A 129 -12.86 -7.42 -12.13
CA SER A 129 -12.80 -8.78 -11.56
C SER A 129 -11.38 -9.13 -11.14
N LEU A 130 -11.26 -10.03 -10.16
CA LEU A 130 -10.00 -10.62 -9.70
C LEU A 130 -9.77 -12.02 -10.29
N GLU A 131 -10.67 -12.49 -11.15
CA GLU A 131 -10.47 -13.74 -11.88
C GLU A 131 -9.33 -13.58 -12.90
N ASN A 132 -8.47 -14.59 -12.98
CA ASN A 132 -7.39 -14.67 -13.96
C ASN A 132 -6.40 -13.49 -13.94
N LEU A 133 -6.14 -12.88 -12.78
CA LEU A 133 -5.09 -11.86 -12.64
C LEU A 133 -3.75 -12.37 -13.16
N THR A 134 -3.17 -11.62 -14.10
CA THR A 134 -1.83 -11.92 -14.63
C THR A 134 -0.76 -11.32 -13.72
N PRO A 135 0.49 -11.82 -13.77
CA PRO A 135 1.60 -11.17 -13.08
C PRO A 135 1.76 -9.68 -13.44
N LEU A 136 1.48 -9.29 -14.70
CA LEU A 136 1.55 -7.89 -15.13
C LEU A 136 0.48 -7.02 -14.45
N ASP A 137 -0.74 -7.52 -14.28
CA ASP A 137 -1.79 -6.78 -13.57
C ASP A 137 -1.36 -6.49 -12.12
N TRP A 138 -0.74 -7.47 -11.46
CA TRP A 138 -0.19 -7.32 -10.11
C TRP A 138 0.94 -6.28 -10.03
N LEU A 139 1.81 -6.20 -11.03
CA LEU A 139 2.87 -5.19 -11.09
C LEU A 139 2.31 -3.78 -11.36
N GLY A 140 1.08 -3.69 -11.89
CA GLY A 140 0.35 -2.44 -12.06
C GLY A 140 -0.41 -1.97 -10.83
N PHE A 141 -0.44 -2.74 -9.74
CA PHE A 141 -1.07 -2.32 -8.49
C PHE A 141 -0.06 -1.61 -7.58
N PRO A 142 -0.26 -0.32 -7.26
CA PRO A 142 0.49 0.34 -6.21
C PRO A 142 0.20 -0.33 -4.85
N GLU A 143 1.24 -0.58 -4.05
CA GLU A 143 1.12 -1.16 -2.70
C GLU A 143 0.16 -0.37 -1.81
N GLN A 144 0.17 0.96 -1.90
CA GLN A 144 -0.75 1.82 -1.17
C GLN A 144 -2.23 1.52 -1.48
N LYS A 145 -2.57 1.11 -2.71
CA LYS A 145 -3.93 0.77 -3.15
C LYS A 145 -4.32 -0.63 -2.67
N LEU A 146 -3.39 -1.58 -2.70
CA LEU A 146 -3.58 -2.92 -2.13
C LEU A 146 -3.80 -2.85 -0.61
N LEU A 147 -2.99 -2.05 0.08
CA LEU A 147 -3.11 -1.81 1.52
C LEU A 147 -4.43 -1.12 1.87
N ALA A 148 -4.79 -0.07 1.12
CA ALA A 148 -6.08 0.63 1.23
C ALA A 148 -7.29 -0.32 1.18
N PHE A 149 -7.25 -1.30 0.28
CA PHE A 149 -8.34 -2.25 0.09
C PHE A 149 -8.37 -3.34 1.17
N THR A 150 -7.20 -3.80 1.62
CA THR A 150 -7.07 -4.97 2.51
C THR A 150 -6.93 -4.64 4.00
N ALA A 151 -6.47 -3.45 4.38
CA ALA A 151 -6.24 -3.08 5.79
C ALA A 151 -7.50 -2.60 6.53
N GLY A 152 -8.50 -2.11 5.80
CA GLY A 152 -9.76 -1.66 6.38
C GLY A 152 -10.54 -2.76 7.10
N ALA A 153 -11.70 -2.43 7.67
CA ALA A 153 -12.49 -3.37 8.46
C ALA A 153 -13.75 -3.82 7.71
N VAL A 154 -14.11 -5.10 7.83
CA VAL A 154 -15.40 -5.64 7.42
C VAL A 154 -16.26 -5.81 8.68
N PHE A 155 -17.48 -5.28 8.63
CA PHE A 155 -18.46 -5.34 9.73
C PHE A 155 -19.53 -6.40 9.48
N HIS A 156 -19.86 -6.62 8.21
CA HIS A 156 -20.79 -7.64 7.74
C HIS A 156 -20.41 -8.02 6.30
N ASP A 157 -20.63 -9.27 5.93
CA ASP A 157 -20.40 -9.75 4.56
C ASP A 157 -21.31 -10.95 4.28
N GLY A 158 -22.56 -10.68 3.91
CA GLY A 158 -23.59 -11.70 3.79
C GLY A 158 -23.38 -12.68 2.64
N ASP A 159 -22.71 -12.25 1.56
CA ASP A 159 -22.41 -13.09 0.39
C ASP A 159 -20.95 -13.57 0.32
N GLY A 160 -20.07 -13.05 1.20
CA GLY A 160 -18.67 -13.42 1.33
C GLY A 160 -17.77 -12.89 0.21
N ARG A 161 -18.31 -12.15 -0.77
CA ARG A 161 -17.55 -11.73 -1.96
C ARG A 161 -16.47 -10.71 -1.62
N LEU A 162 -16.77 -9.79 -0.70
CA LEU A 162 -15.80 -8.77 -0.29
C LEU A 162 -14.64 -9.40 0.48
N THR A 163 -14.94 -10.33 1.39
CA THR A 163 -13.93 -11.10 2.14
C THR A 163 -13.06 -11.93 1.21
N ALA A 164 -13.67 -12.63 0.24
CA ALA A 164 -12.93 -13.39 -0.77
C ALA A 164 -12.00 -12.50 -1.61
N ALA A 165 -12.47 -11.34 -2.04
CA ALA A 165 -11.64 -10.38 -2.78
C ALA A 165 -10.45 -9.87 -1.95
N ARG A 166 -10.68 -9.56 -0.67
CA ARG A 166 -9.61 -9.14 0.26
C ARG A 166 -8.61 -10.25 0.54
N GLN A 167 -9.05 -11.50 0.62
CA GLN A 167 -8.17 -12.66 0.78
C GLN A 167 -7.32 -12.88 -0.47
N ALA A 168 -7.91 -12.78 -1.66
CA ALA A 168 -7.19 -12.89 -2.94
C ALA A 168 -6.10 -11.80 -3.10
N LEU A 169 -6.36 -10.61 -2.54
CA LEU A 169 -5.44 -9.47 -2.54
C LEU A 169 -4.56 -9.36 -1.29
N ALA A 170 -4.64 -10.32 -0.36
CA ALA A 170 -4.03 -10.21 0.97
C ALA A 170 -2.51 -10.01 0.92
N TYR A 171 -1.85 -10.64 -0.05
CA TYR A 171 -0.46 -10.38 -0.36
C TYR A 171 -0.11 -10.76 -1.82
N PHE A 172 1.06 -10.35 -2.29
CA PHE A 172 1.56 -10.70 -3.61
C PHE A 172 1.65 -12.21 -3.84
N PRO A 173 1.31 -12.70 -5.05
CA PRO A 173 1.67 -14.03 -5.49
C PRO A 173 3.19 -14.25 -5.41
N HIS A 174 3.59 -15.49 -5.18
CA HIS A 174 4.98 -15.88 -4.93
C HIS A 174 5.98 -15.29 -5.94
N ASP A 175 5.68 -15.42 -7.24
CA ASP A 175 6.60 -15.01 -8.30
C ASP A 175 6.66 -13.49 -8.44
N VAL A 176 5.53 -12.80 -8.32
CA VAL A 176 5.46 -11.32 -8.29
C VAL A 176 6.29 -10.78 -7.12
N TRP A 177 6.18 -11.40 -5.95
CA TRP A 177 6.94 -11.01 -4.76
C TRP A 177 8.46 -11.15 -4.98
N TYR A 178 8.94 -12.26 -5.55
CA TYR A 178 10.35 -12.43 -5.86
C TYR A 178 10.85 -11.46 -6.93
N TYR A 179 10.04 -11.17 -7.95
CA TYR A 179 10.36 -10.14 -8.93
C TYR A 179 10.50 -8.76 -8.28
N ARG A 180 9.60 -8.37 -7.37
CA ARG A 180 9.70 -7.11 -6.63
C ARG A 180 10.95 -7.06 -5.74
N ILE A 181 11.31 -8.16 -5.08
CA ILE A 181 12.57 -8.28 -4.31
C ILE A 181 13.78 -8.09 -5.22
N ALA A 182 13.80 -8.77 -6.37
CA ALA A 182 14.86 -8.67 -7.36
C ALA A 182 15.04 -7.20 -7.82
N CYS A 183 13.94 -6.53 -8.18
CA CYS A 183 13.96 -5.14 -8.60
C CYS A 183 14.40 -4.20 -7.47
N GLN A 184 14.02 -4.48 -6.22
CA GLN A 184 14.44 -3.68 -5.08
C GLN A 184 15.95 -3.78 -4.81
N TRP A 185 16.52 -4.99 -4.94
CA TRP A 185 17.96 -5.18 -4.89
C TRP A 185 18.68 -4.49 -6.06
N ARG A 186 18.09 -4.50 -7.27
CA ARG A 186 18.64 -3.78 -8.42
C ARG A 186 18.72 -2.28 -8.16
N ARG A 187 17.67 -1.67 -7.59
CA ARG A 187 17.68 -0.25 -7.21
C ARG A 187 18.80 0.10 -6.23
N ILE A 188 19.03 -0.76 -5.22
CA ILE A 188 20.17 -0.61 -4.30
C ILE A 188 21.50 -0.76 -5.06
N ALA A 189 21.61 -1.76 -5.94
CA ALA A 189 22.82 -2.03 -6.70
C ALA A 189 23.28 -0.84 -7.56
N GLU A 190 22.32 -0.15 -8.18
CA GLU A 190 22.55 0.98 -9.08
C GLU A 190 23.15 2.20 -8.36
N GLU A 191 22.90 2.36 -7.06
CA GLU A 191 23.30 3.57 -6.33
C GLU A 191 24.20 3.36 -5.12
N GLN A 192 24.40 2.13 -4.62
CA GLN A 192 25.17 1.87 -3.40
C GLN A 192 26.60 2.45 -3.41
N ALA A 193 27.23 2.56 -4.59
CA ALA A 193 28.55 3.17 -4.74
C ALA A 193 28.52 4.71 -4.84
N PHE A 194 27.35 5.30 -5.13
CA PHE A 194 27.23 6.73 -5.46
C PHE A 194 27.28 7.63 -4.23
N VAL A 195 26.92 7.14 -3.04
CA VAL A 195 27.13 7.85 -1.77
C VAL A 195 28.61 8.20 -1.61
N GLY A 196 29.48 7.21 -1.71
CA GLY A 196 30.91 7.41 -1.62
C GLY A 196 31.49 8.17 -2.81
N ARG A 197 30.99 7.91 -4.03
CA ARG A 197 31.49 8.60 -5.23
C ARG A 197 31.23 10.11 -5.21
N ALA A 198 30.02 10.52 -4.84
CA ALA A 198 29.66 11.94 -4.72
C ALA A 198 30.48 12.61 -3.61
N GLY A 199 30.59 11.97 -2.45
CA GLY A 199 31.37 12.48 -1.33
C GLY A 199 32.87 12.63 -1.66
N GLN A 200 33.46 11.66 -2.37
CA GLN A 200 34.84 11.74 -2.86
C GLN A 200 35.05 12.92 -3.82
N ALA A 201 34.03 13.32 -4.57
CA ALA A 201 34.07 14.49 -5.44
C ALA A 201 33.86 15.83 -4.69
N GLY A 202 33.68 15.80 -3.37
CA GLY A 202 33.38 16.98 -2.56
C GLY A 202 31.90 17.39 -2.56
N ASP A 203 31.01 16.58 -3.15
CA ASP A 203 29.58 16.82 -3.20
C ASP A 203 28.86 16.12 -2.03
N ASP A 204 28.89 16.78 -0.87
CA ASP A 204 28.21 16.25 0.32
C ASP A 204 26.70 16.18 0.15
N LEU A 205 26.10 17.21 -0.48
CA LEU A 205 24.66 17.28 -0.71
C LEU A 205 24.19 16.13 -1.61
N GLY A 206 24.86 15.91 -2.75
CA GLY A 206 24.56 14.79 -3.64
C GLY A 206 24.72 13.44 -2.95
N SER A 207 25.78 13.28 -2.15
CA SER A 207 25.95 12.08 -1.32
C SER A 207 24.77 11.87 -0.36
N ARG A 208 24.20 12.94 0.23
CA ARG A 208 23.07 12.86 1.19
C ARG A 208 21.77 12.53 0.47
N LEU A 209 21.57 13.11 -0.71
CA LEU A 209 20.42 12.80 -1.57
C LEU A 209 20.39 11.32 -1.96
N VAL A 210 21.53 10.78 -2.40
CA VAL A 210 21.66 9.34 -2.71
C VAL A 210 21.44 8.48 -1.46
N ALA A 211 22.03 8.85 -0.31
CA ALA A 211 21.82 8.11 0.93
C ALA A 211 20.34 8.07 1.33
N GLY A 212 19.61 9.18 1.20
CA GLY A 212 18.16 9.22 1.45
C GLY A 212 17.35 8.29 0.54
N ARG A 213 17.73 8.19 -0.74
CA ARG A 213 17.11 7.25 -1.68
C ARG A 213 17.39 5.79 -1.30
N LEU A 214 18.63 5.47 -0.94
CA LEU A 214 19.00 4.12 -0.50
C LEU A 214 18.35 3.73 0.84
N VAL A 215 18.18 4.67 1.78
CA VAL A 215 17.42 4.44 3.02
C VAL A 215 15.97 4.07 2.69
N ARG A 216 15.32 4.81 1.77
CA ARG A 216 13.97 4.48 1.30
C ARG A 216 13.93 3.09 0.66
N ASP A 217 14.92 2.74 -0.15
CA ASP A 217 15.00 1.44 -0.81
C ASP A 217 15.24 0.27 0.16
N VAL A 218 16.02 0.48 1.24
CA VAL A 218 16.19 -0.49 2.32
C VAL A 218 14.88 -0.70 3.08
N MET A 219 14.17 0.39 3.41
CA MET A 219 12.87 0.29 4.08
C MET A 219 11.84 -0.44 3.22
N ALA A 220 11.80 -0.14 1.91
CA ALA A 220 10.91 -0.81 0.96
C ALA A 220 11.21 -2.32 0.86
N LEU A 221 12.49 -2.71 0.85
CA LEU A 221 12.86 -4.13 0.91
C LEU A 221 12.45 -4.76 2.25
N GLY A 222 12.55 -4.02 3.36
CA GLY A 222 12.03 -4.44 4.66
C GLY A 222 10.54 -4.79 4.63
N PHE A 223 9.70 -3.97 3.98
CA PHE A 223 8.28 -4.27 3.77
C PHE A 223 8.07 -5.58 2.98
N LEU A 224 8.83 -5.78 1.89
CA LEU A 224 8.78 -7.01 1.09
C LEU A 224 9.18 -8.25 1.91
N LEU A 225 10.27 -8.18 2.68
CA LEU A 225 10.75 -9.31 3.50
C LEU A 225 9.82 -9.64 4.68
N GLU A 226 9.05 -8.66 5.17
CA GLU A 226 8.03 -8.83 6.21
C GLU A 226 6.64 -9.18 5.66
N ARG A 227 6.52 -9.30 4.34
CA ARG A 227 5.26 -9.56 3.65
C ARG A 227 4.15 -8.59 4.06
N ARG A 228 4.47 -7.30 4.01
CA ARG A 228 3.55 -6.19 4.29
C ARG A 228 3.57 -5.22 3.12
N TYR A 229 2.40 -4.74 2.70
CA TYR A 229 2.33 -3.65 1.74
C TYR A 229 2.82 -2.35 2.37
N ALA A 230 3.64 -1.60 1.65
CA ALA A 230 4.07 -0.27 2.05
C ALA A 230 2.92 0.76 1.95
N PRO A 231 2.72 1.61 2.96
CA PRO A 231 1.77 2.72 2.87
C PRO A 231 2.37 3.86 2.02
N TYR A 232 1.52 4.84 1.69
CA TYR A 232 1.95 6.05 0.97
C TYR A 232 2.94 6.91 1.79
N ALA A 233 3.64 7.81 1.10
CA ALA A 233 4.83 8.51 1.60
C ALA A 233 4.69 9.11 3.02
N LYS A 234 3.54 9.74 3.35
CA LYS A 234 3.29 10.33 4.68
C LYS A 234 3.47 9.32 5.81
N TRP A 235 3.01 8.08 5.59
CA TRP A 235 2.99 7.03 6.61
C TRP A 235 4.07 5.98 6.40
N PHE A 236 4.97 6.16 5.43
CA PHE A 236 6.01 5.18 5.12
C PHE A 236 6.91 4.89 6.32
N GLY A 237 7.41 5.92 7.00
CA GLY A 237 8.22 5.78 8.22
C GLY A 237 7.44 5.19 9.39
N THR A 238 6.22 5.67 9.65
CA THR A 238 5.35 5.15 10.73
C THR A 238 4.93 3.70 10.50
N GLY A 239 4.69 3.31 9.24
CA GLY A 239 4.41 1.94 8.87
C GLY A 239 5.65 1.06 9.03
N PHE A 240 6.81 1.55 8.59
CA PHE A 240 8.08 0.83 8.71
C PHE A 240 8.41 0.56 10.18
N SER A 241 8.27 1.54 11.07
CA SER A 241 8.60 1.38 12.49
C SER A 241 7.76 0.31 13.22
N ARG A 242 6.62 -0.10 12.65
CA ARG A 242 5.77 -1.20 13.15
C ARG A 242 6.21 -2.58 12.66
N LEU A 243 7.17 -2.68 11.74
CA LEU A 243 7.70 -3.94 11.24
C LEU A 243 8.69 -4.56 12.23
N PRO A 244 8.73 -5.89 12.39
CA PRO A 244 9.73 -6.55 13.23
C PRO A 244 11.18 -6.21 12.83
N ILE A 245 11.49 -6.18 11.52
CA ILE A 245 12.83 -5.84 11.01
C ILE A 245 13.27 -4.39 11.31
N ALA A 246 12.35 -3.48 11.62
CA ALA A 246 12.70 -2.08 11.84
C ALA A 246 13.59 -1.89 13.07
N ALA A 247 13.41 -2.70 14.13
CA ALA A 247 14.23 -2.61 15.33
C ALA A 247 15.73 -2.79 15.05
N VAL A 248 16.09 -3.62 14.06
CA VAL A 248 17.48 -3.89 13.70
C VAL A 248 18.00 -3.01 12.56
N LEU A 249 17.11 -2.44 11.73
CA LEU A 249 17.52 -1.55 10.62
C LEU A 249 17.59 -0.08 11.02
N THR A 250 16.64 0.41 11.83
CA THR A 250 16.52 1.84 12.15
C THR A 250 17.82 2.47 12.67
N PRO A 251 18.60 1.85 13.57
CA PRO A 251 19.86 2.45 14.03
C PRO A 251 20.86 2.75 12.91
N ASP A 252 20.99 1.85 11.93
CA ASP A 252 21.89 2.04 10.79
C ASP A 252 21.34 3.04 9.77
N LEU A 253 20.01 3.07 9.58
CA LEU A 253 19.36 4.04 8.70
C LEU A 253 19.48 5.47 9.26
N ASP A 254 19.28 5.64 10.57
CA ASP A 254 19.46 6.94 11.24
C ASP A 254 20.93 7.38 11.17
N ALA A 255 21.87 6.47 11.44
CA ALA A 255 23.29 6.76 11.29
C ALA A 255 23.66 7.20 9.86
N ALA A 256 23.09 6.55 8.83
CA ALA A 256 23.30 6.90 7.44
C ALA A 256 22.74 8.30 7.06
N LEU A 257 21.68 8.78 7.71
CA LEU A 257 21.13 10.11 7.43
C LEU A 257 21.79 11.22 8.26
N GLN A 258 22.23 10.90 9.47
CA GLN A 258 22.81 11.87 10.40
C GLN A 258 24.32 12.06 10.21
N ALA A 259 25.03 11.09 9.64
CA ALA A 259 26.47 11.16 9.49
C ALA A 259 26.94 12.38 8.66
N MET A 260 28.05 12.95 9.10
CA MET A 260 28.62 14.16 8.50
C MET A 260 29.57 13.83 7.36
N ALA A 261 30.23 12.68 7.41
CA ALA A 261 31.14 12.24 6.39
C ALA A 261 30.50 11.17 5.48
N TRP A 262 30.87 11.14 4.20
CA TRP A 262 30.30 10.19 3.23
C TRP A 262 30.70 8.74 3.51
N ASN A 263 31.87 8.51 4.10
CA ASN A 263 32.35 7.17 4.44
C ASN A 263 31.51 6.56 5.57
N GLU A 264 31.24 7.33 6.62
CA GLU A 264 30.37 6.91 7.72
C GLU A 264 28.95 6.55 7.22
N ARG A 265 28.41 7.34 6.29
CA ARG A 265 27.12 7.07 5.65
C ARG A 265 27.14 5.77 4.84
N GLY A 266 28.17 5.57 4.02
CA GLY A 266 28.35 4.35 3.24
C GLY A 266 28.49 3.11 4.12
N GLU A 267 29.27 3.19 5.20
CA GLU A 267 29.42 2.10 6.17
C GLU A 267 28.12 1.76 6.89
N ALA A 268 27.34 2.77 7.29
CA ALA A 268 26.03 2.56 7.90
C ALA A 268 25.04 1.88 6.94
N LEU A 269 24.98 2.33 5.68
CA LEU A 269 24.19 1.68 4.64
C LEU A 269 24.64 0.23 4.38
N ALA A 270 25.94 -0.03 4.34
CA ALA A 270 26.49 -1.37 4.15
C ALA A 270 26.05 -2.34 5.26
N ARG A 271 26.00 -1.88 6.53
CA ARG A 271 25.47 -2.68 7.65
C ARG A 271 23.97 -2.95 7.48
N ALA A 272 23.19 -1.95 7.06
CA ALA A 272 21.77 -2.13 6.78
C ALA A 272 21.51 -3.14 5.64
N TYR A 273 22.32 -3.11 4.57
CA TYR A 273 22.25 -4.10 3.49
C TYR A 273 22.58 -5.51 3.96
N LEU A 274 23.63 -5.64 4.78
CA LEU A 274 24.02 -6.92 5.36
C LEU A 274 22.89 -7.51 6.23
N THR A 275 22.22 -6.67 7.02
CA THR A 275 21.06 -7.07 7.82
C THR A 275 19.92 -7.59 6.94
N LEU A 276 19.54 -6.87 5.88
CA LEU A 276 18.52 -7.34 4.93
C LEU A 276 18.88 -8.69 4.31
N ALA A 277 20.12 -8.83 3.83
CA ALA A 277 20.59 -10.04 3.17
C ALA A 277 20.68 -11.24 4.14
N THR A 278 21.06 -10.99 5.40
CA THR A 278 21.07 -11.99 6.46
C THR A 278 19.66 -12.46 6.78
N VAL A 279 18.71 -11.53 6.97
CA VAL A 279 17.29 -11.87 7.18
C VAL A 279 16.74 -12.67 6.01
N GLN A 280 17.05 -12.27 4.77
CA GLN A 280 16.63 -12.98 3.57
C GLN A 280 17.16 -14.43 3.54
N LYS A 281 18.44 -14.61 3.86
CA LYS A 281 19.08 -15.94 3.95
C LYS A 281 18.44 -16.80 5.05
N GLU A 282 18.29 -16.26 6.26
CA GLU A 282 17.77 -16.98 7.42
C GLU A 282 16.31 -17.40 7.25
N ARG A 283 15.50 -16.56 6.59
CA ARG A 283 14.09 -16.87 6.29
C ARG A 283 13.91 -17.75 5.04
N GLY A 284 15.00 -18.14 4.37
CA GLY A 284 14.95 -18.97 3.15
C GLY A 284 14.31 -18.28 1.95
N ILE A 285 14.33 -16.95 1.90
CA ILE A 285 13.70 -16.13 0.86
C ILE A 285 14.70 -15.95 -0.27
N ALA A 286 14.75 -16.83 -1.28
CA ALA A 286 15.79 -16.79 -2.33
C ALA A 286 17.20 -16.54 -1.73
N PRO A 287 17.69 -17.44 -0.86
CA PRO A 287 18.87 -17.19 -0.06
C PRO A 287 20.13 -17.09 -0.92
N PHE A 288 21.06 -16.24 -0.49
CA PHE A 288 22.41 -16.12 -1.05
C PHE A 288 23.42 -15.93 0.09
N ALA A 289 24.71 -16.00 -0.21
CA ALA A 289 25.77 -15.74 0.77
C ALA A 289 26.10 -14.24 0.78
N PRO A 290 25.72 -13.47 1.82
CA PRO A 290 26.00 -12.04 1.85
C PRO A 290 27.50 -11.79 2.08
N VAL A 291 28.05 -10.88 1.29
CA VAL A 291 29.45 -10.44 1.38
C VAL A 291 29.49 -8.92 1.25
N ILE A 292 30.14 -8.28 2.22
CA ILE A 292 30.48 -6.86 2.17
C ILE A 292 31.91 -6.71 1.66
N GLY A 293 32.13 -5.76 0.76
CA GLY A 293 33.44 -5.50 0.19
C GLY A 293 33.49 -4.20 -0.60
N PRO A 294 34.64 -3.87 -1.19
CA PRO A 294 34.78 -2.71 -2.05
C PRO A 294 33.90 -2.85 -3.30
N TYR A 295 33.43 -1.73 -3.84
CA TYR A 295 32.77 -1.68 -5.13
C TYR A 295 33.82 -1.82 -6.26
N HIS A 296 34.04 -3.06 -6.70
CA HIS A 296 35.18 -3.43 -7.54
C HIS A 296 36.51 -2.98 -6.90
N GLU A 297 37.28 -2.13 -7.57
CA GLU A 297 38.55 -1.61 -7.05
C GLU A 297 38.37 -0.30 -6.26
N ARG A 298 37.14 0.20 -6.10
CA ARG A 298 36.85 1.49 -5.45
C ARG A 298 36.66 1.32 -3.94
N PRO A 299 37.03 2.32 -3.12
CA PRO A 299 36.99 2.23 -1.66
C PRO A 299 35.58 2.39 -1.06
N PHE A 300 34.52 2.11 -1.82
CA PHE A 300 33.14 2.25 -1.38
C PHE A 300 32.65 0.90 -0.87
N VAL A 301 32.21 0.83 0.38
CA VAL A 301 31.75 -0.40 1.01
C VAL A 301 30.34 -0.73 0.49
N THR A 302 30.20 -1.87 -0.17
CA THR A 302 28.98 -2.32 -0.85
C THR A 302 28.68 -3.79 -0.56
N ILE A 303 27.46 -4.24 -0.86
CA ILE A 303 27.08 -5.66 -0.78
C ILE A 303 27.03 -6.29 -2.18
N ASN A 304 27.20 -7.61 -2.26
CA ASN A 304 27.03 -8.42 -3.47
C ASN A 304 25.56 -8.52 -3.94
N THR A 305 24.98 -7.40 -4.36
CA THR A 305 23.58 -7.29 -4.84
C THR A 305 23.29 -8.13 -6.08
N ASP A 306 24.28 -8.39 -6.95
CA ASP A 306 24.08 -9.23 -8.13
C ASP A 306 23.76 -10.70 -7.77
N ASP A 307 24.32 -11.21 -6.66
CA ASP A 307 23.98 -12.53 -6.15
C ASP A 307 22.56 -12.56 -5.59
N ALA A 308 22.15 -11.49 -4.88
CA ALA A 308 20.80 -11.31 -4.37
C ALA A 308 19.76 -11.29 -5.50
N LEU A 309 20.05 -10.52 -6.56
CA LEU A 309 19.23 -10.44 -7.76
C LEU A 309 19.12 -11.80 -8.44
N LYS A 310 20.26 -12.47 -8.68
CA LYS A 310 20.31 -13.78 -9.33
C LYS A 310 19.50 -14.81 -8.55
N ALA A 311 19.63 -14.83 -7.22
CA ALA A 311 18.88 -15.73 -6.35
C ALA A 311 17.36 -15.45 -6.45
N ALA A 312 16.94 -14.19 -6.35
CA ALA A 312 15.53 -13.80 -6.44
C ALA A 312 14.92 -14.14 -7.81
N MET A 313 15.62 -13.85 -8.91
CA MET A 313 15.16 -14.18 -10.26
C MET A 313 15.11 -15.69 -10.51
N ALA A 314 16.02 -16.47 -9.93
CA ALA A 314 16.00 -17.93 -10.02
C ALA A 314 14.83 -18.57 -9.25
N ALA A 315 14.29 -17.88 -8.24
CA ALA A 315 13.15 -18.36 -7.46
C ALA A 315 11.79 -18.17 -8.15
N ILE A 316 11.71 -17.29 -9.17
CA ILE A 316 10.52 -17.08 -10.00
C ILE A 316 10.29 -18.31 -10.87
N LYS A 317 9.09 -18.91 -10.88
CA LYS A 317 8.76 -20.07 -11.72
C LYS A 317 8.16 -19.68 -13.08
N ASP A 318 7.36 -18.62 -13.10
CA ASP A 318 6.70 -18.10 -14.29
C ASP A 318 7.74 -17.62 -15.33
N PRO A 319 7.77 -18.21 -16.54
CA PRO A 319 8.75 -17.87 -17.55
C PRO A 319 8.53 -16.46 -18.14
N GLY A 320 7.28 -15.99 -18.21
CA GLY A 320 6.96 -14.65 -18.66
C GLY A 320 7.53 -13.61 -17.72
N LEU A 321 7.28 -13.77 -16.41
CA LEU A 321 7.81 -12.88 -15.38
C LEU A 321 9.34 -12.91 -15.32
N ARG A 322 9.96 -14.10 -15.47
CA ARG A 322 11.43 -14.22 -15.49
C ARG A 322 12.07 -13.52 -16.69
N SER A 323 11.32 -13.33 -17.78
CA SER A 323 11.78 -12.67 -19.00
C SER A 323 11.62 -11.15 -19.01
N LEU A 324 10.90 -10.59 -18.03
CA LEU A 324 10.66 -9.15 -17.94
C LEU A 324 11.97 -8.38 -17.68
N PRO A 325 12.08 -7.13 -18.17
CA PRO A 325 13.16 -6.25 -17.78
C PRO A 325 13.08 -5.91 -16.29
N ILE A 326 14.22 -5.79 -15.60
CA ILE A 326 14.26 -5.48 -14.16
C ILE A 326 13.99 -3.97 -13.92
N MET A 327 12.75 -3.55 -14.15
CA MET A 327 12.30 -2.16 -13.94
C MET A 327 11.41 -2.00 -12.71
N GLY A 328 10.94 -3.11 -12.12
CA GLY A 328 10.05 -3.11 -10.97
C GLY A 328 8.58 -2.95 -11.32
N ALA A 329 7.75 -2.95 -10.29
CA ALA A 329 6.35 -2.58 -10.38
C ALA A 329 6.15 -1.06 -10.49
N ILE A 330 4.92 -0.60 -10.74
CA ILE A 330 4.62 0.82 -10.98
C ILE A 330 5.13 1.77 -9.87
N ASP A 331 5.06 1.34 -8.62
CA ASP A 331 5.48 2.10 -7.43
C ASP A 331 6.95 1.89 -7.04
N GLN A 332 7.66 0.97 -7.71
CA GLN A 332 9.12 0.91 -7.71
C GLN A 332 9.71 1.73 -8.87
N ALA A 333 8.97 1.90 -9.96
CA ALA A 333 9.37 2.67 -11.14
C ALA A 333 9.09 4.17 -10.99
N SER A 334 8.04 4.56 -10.25
CA SER A 334 7.65 5.96 -10.07
C SER A 334 7.07 6.23 -8.69
N ASP A 335 7.33 7.43 -8.15
CA ASP A 335 6.65 7.98 -6.97
C ASP A 335 5.69 9.14 -7.30
N LEU A 336 5.34 9.30 -8.58
CA LEU A 336 4.42 10.32 -9.06
C LEU A 336 3.00 10.06 -8.55
N THR A 337 2.56 10.80 -7.53
CA THR A 337 1.24 10.61 -6.90
C THR A 337 0.08 10.55 -7.90
N PRO A 338 -0.08 11.47 -8.88
CA PRO A 338 -1.17 11.38 -9.86
C PRO A 338 -1.19 10.07 -10.65
N LEU A 339 -0.04 9.45 -10.89
CA LEU A 339 0.05 8.15 -11.54
C LEU A 339 -0.40 7.04 -10.57
N LEU A 340 0.15 7.01 -9.35
CA LEU A 340 -0.11 5.95 -8.36
C LEU A 340 -1.53 5.98 -7.74
N VAL A 341 -2.28 7.07 -7.94
CA VAL A 341 -3.69 7.14 -7.48
C VAL A 341 -4.70 6.87 -8.59
N ASP A 342 -4.29 6.96 -9.86
CA ASP A 342 -5.08 6.65 -11.05
C ASP A 342 -4.83 5.18 -11.46
N ALA A 343 -5.77 4.31 -11.12
CA ALA A 343 -5.61 2.87 -11.26
C ALA A 343 -5.51 2.43 -12.72
N ALA A 344 -6.36 2.97 -13.59
CA ALA A 344 -6.34 2.67 -15.02
C ALA A 344 -5.03 3.13 -15.66
N ARG A 345 -4.53 4.32 -15.29
CA ARG A 345 -3.25 4.82 -15.78
C ARG A 345 -2.07 4.02 -15.26
N SER A 346 -2.08 3.61 -13.99
CA SER A 346 -1.06 2.73 -13.40
C SER A 346 -0.96 1.42 -14.20
N GLN A 347 -2.09 0.79 -14.50
CA GLN A 347 -2.16 -0.41 -15.34
C GLN A 347 -1.60 -0.18 -16.74
N GLN A 348 -2.01 0.90 -17.41
CA GLN A 348 -1.55 1.23 -18.76
C GLN A 348 -0.03 1.45 -18.82
N VAL A 349 0.52 2.25 -17.90
CA VAL A 349 1.95 2.55 -17.85
C VAL A 349 2.76 1.29 -17.55
N THR A 350 2.29 0.44 -16.64
CA THR A 350 2.99 -0.81 -16.29
C THR A 350 3.11 -1.74 -17.50
N ARG A 351 2.02 -1.90 -18.28
CA ARG A 351 2.07 -2.70 -19.50
C ARG A 351 3.12 -2.13 -20.46
N GLN A 352 3.08 -0.84 -20.77
CA GLN A 352 4.07 -0.20 -21.65
C GLN A 352 5.52 -0.28 -21.14
N LEU A 353 5.72 -0.29 -19.83
CA LEU A 353 7.05 -0.38 -19.21
C LEU A 353 7.64 -1.79 -19.33
N LEU A 354 6.81 -2.83 -19.28
CA LEU A 354 7.27 -4.22 -19.10
C LEU A 354 6.96 -5.14 -20.29
N GLY A 355 6.07 -4.77 -21.21
CA GLY A 355 5.68 -5.57 -22.38
C GLY A 355 4.36 -5.10 -22.99
#